data_AF-A0A9D6M276-F1
#
_entry.id   AF-A0A9D6M276-F1
#
_cell.length_a   1.000
_cell.length_b   1.000
_cell.length_c   1.000
_cell.angle_alpha   90.00
_cell.angle_beta   90.00
_cell.angle_gamma   90.00
#
_symmetry.space_group_name_H-M   'P 1'
#
loop_
_entity.id
_entity.type
_entity.pdbx_description
1 polymer ?
#
loop_
_entity_poly.entity_id
_entity_poly.type
_entity_poly.pdbx_seq_one_letter_code
_entity_poly.pdbx_strand_id
1 'polypeptide(L)'
;ADFRAGRVNELRVAVGAAVATPQRFSDIENIARGEKLSDALIQKIAEKYAARIEPLDDKLESAWYRREIVRVLVKRALHAAA
;
A
#
# COMPACT_ATOMS: atom_id res chain seq x y z
N ALA A 1 -9.44 0.32 -7.37
CA ALA A 1 -9.02 -0.96 -7.96
C ALA A 1 -10.08 -1.39 -8.97
N ASP A 2 -9.71 -2.16 -9.98
CA ASP A 2 -10.63 -2.78 -10.93
C ASP A 2 -10.77 -4.27 -10.60
N PHE A 3 -12.00 -4.78 -10.57
CA PHE A 3 -12.31 -6.15 -10.21
C PHE A 3 -13.15 -6.83 -11.29
N ARG A 4 -12.80 -8.07 -11.61
CA ARG A 4 -13.56 -8.92 -12.53
C ARG A 4 -13.81 -10.28 -11.89
N ALA A 5 -15.08 -10.69 -11.84
CA ALA A 5 -15.52 -11.94 -11.22
C ALA A 5 -14.96 -12.13 -9.78
N GLY A 6 -14.94 -11.06 -8.99
CA GLY A 6 -14.44 -11.06 -7.61
C GLY A 6 -12.92 -11.21 -7.47
N ARG A 7 -12.16 -11.05 -8.56
CA ARG A 7 -10.69 -11.05 -8.59
C ARG A 7 -10.18 -9.70 -9.04
N VAL A 8 -9.00 -9.30 -8.59
CA VAL A 8 -8.37 -8.04 -8.99
C VAL A 8 -7.90 -8.13 -10.44
N ASN A 9 -8.46 -7.28 -11.30
CA ASN A 9 -7.93 -7.08 -12.65
C ASN A 9 -6.79 -6.06 -12.64
N GLU A 10 -6.97 -4.96 -11.91
CA GLU A 10 -5.95 -3.94 -11.73
C GLU A 10 -5.97 -3.33 -10.33
N LEU A 11 -4.80 -3.20 -9.71
CA LEU A 11 -4.62 -2.51 -8.44
C LEU A 11 -3.65 -1.34 -8.64
N ARG A 12 -3.99 -0.17 -8.07
CA ARG A 12 -3.12 0.99 -8.01
C ARG A 12 -3.14 1.56 -6.60
N VAL A 13 -1.97 1.71 -5.99
CA VAL A 13 -1.80 2.26 -4.64
C VAL A 13 -0.75 3.35 -4.73
N ALA A 14 -1.12 4.56 -4.31
CA ALA A 14 -0.20 5.70 -4.25
C ALA A 14 -0.09 6.15 -2.80
N VAL A 15 1.12 6.46 -2.36
CA VAL A 15 1.40 7.01 -1.04
C VAL A 15 1.98 8.42 -1.22
N GLY A 16 1.33 9.40 -0.63
CA GLY A 16 1.80 10.79 -0.55
C GLY A 16 1.84 11.28 0.90
N ALA A 17 2.20 12.55 1.10
CA ALA A 17 2.36 13.25 2.40
C ALA A 17 3.45 12.71 3.33
N ALA A 18 3.66 11.39 3.40
CA ALA A 18 4.75 10.77 4.16
C ALA A 18 6.13 10.83 3.45
N VAL A 19 6.14 11.23 2.18
CA VAL A 19 7.28 11.15 1.25
C VAL A 19 7.43 12.47 0.48
N ALA A 20 8.65 12.78 0.03
CA ALA A 20 8.94 14.00 -0.74
C ALA A 20 8.20 14.07 -2.08
N THR A 21 7.98 12.91 -2.71
CA THR A 21 7.27 12.76 -3.98
C THR A 21 6.34 11.57 -3.88
N PRO A 22 5.09 11.63 -4.37
CA PRO A 22 4.18 10.49 -4.31
C PRO A 22 4.79 9.23 -4.91
N GLN A 23 4.79 8.14 -4.15
CA GLN A 23 5.40 6.87 -4.54
C GLN A 23 4.32 5.84 -4.89
N ARG A 24 4.63 5.04 -5.91
CA ARG A 24 3.83 3.92 -6.39
C ARG A 24 4.74 2.76 -6.78
N PHE A 25 4.35 1.54 -6.45
CA PHE A 25 5.17 0.35 -6.69
C PHE A 25 4.38 -0.71 -7.47
N SER A 26 4.51 -0.68 -8.80
CA SER A 26 3.74 -1.55 -9.70
C SER A 26 4.03 -3.04 -9.52
N ASP A 27 5.27 -3.40 -9.15
CA ASP A 27 5.64 -4.77 -8.83
C ASP A 27 4.94 -5.29 -7.58
N ILE A 28 4.72 -4.43 -6.57
CA ILE A 28 3.94 -4.78 -5.37
C ILE A 28 2.45 -4.92 -5.74
N GLU A 29 1.92 -4.02 -6.56
CA GLU A 29 0.51 -4.08 -6.99
C GLU A 29 0.20 -5.33 -7.82
N ASN A 30 1.12 -5.74 -8.69
CA ASN A 30 0.96 -6.89 -9.57
C ASN A 30 0.79 -8.21 -8.81
N ILE A 31 1.19 -8.30 -7.53
CA ILE A 31 0.96 -9.50 -6.71
C ILE A 31 -0.52 -9.77 -6.47
N ALA A 32 -1.38 -8.77 -6.66
CA ALA A 32 -2.82 -8.92 -6.52
C ALA A 32 -3.51 -9.36 -7.81
N ARG A 33 -2.87 -9.23 -8.98
CA ARG A 33 -3.52 -9.47 -10.26
C ARG A 33 -4.00 -10.92 -10.38
N GLY A 34 -5.28 -11.12 -10.67
CA GLY A 34 -5.92 -12.43 -10.76
C GLY A 34 -6.29 -13.05 -9.41
N GLU A 35 -5.88 -12.43 -8.29
CA GLU A 35 -6.16 -12.91 -6.94
C GLU A 35 -7.43 -12.30 -6.36
N LYS A 36 -7.99 -12.96 -5.35
CA LYS A 36 -8.98 -12.33 -4.46
C LYS A 36 -8.24 -11.46 -3.46
N LEU A 37 -8.78 -10.28 -3.19
CA LEU A 37 -8.22 -9.30 -2.25
C LEU A 37 -8.46 -9.74 -0.80
N SER A 38 -7.84 -10.86 -0.40
CA SER A 38 -7.97 -11.47 0.93
C SER A 38 -7.16 -10.71 1.99
N ASP A 39 -7.53 -10.87 3.26
CA ASP A 39 -6.83 -10.24 4.39
C ASP A 39 -5.31 -10.53 4.39
N ALA A 40 -4.92 -11.76 4.06
CA ALA A 40 -3.51 -12.15 3.97
C ALA A 40 -2.78 -11.43 2.82
N LEU A 41 -3.45 -11.28 1.67
CA LEU A 41 -2.90 -10.54 0.53
C LEU A 41 -2.80 -9.05 0.84
N ILE A 42 -3.82 -8.46 1.47
CA ILE A 42 -3.83 -7.07 1.93
C ILE A 42 -2.66 -6.82 2.87
N GLN A 43 -2.49 -7.67 3.87
CA GLN A 43 -1.40 -7.58 4.84
C GLN A 43 -0.04 -7.62 4.13
N LYS A 44 0.15 -8.55 3.21
CA LYS A 44 1.39 -8.68 2.41
C LYS A 44 1.68 -7.43 1.56
N ILE A 45 0.66 -6.86 0.92
CA ILE A 45 0.82 -5.62 0.12
C ILE A 45 1.22 -4.46 1.03
N ALA A 46 0.52 -4.28 2.16
CA ALA A 46 0.79 -3.23 3.12
C ALA A 46 2.21 -3.30 3.70
N GLU A 47 2.68 -4.50 4.05
CA GLU A 47 4.05 -4.74 4.52
C GLU A 47 5.08 -4.40 3.45
N LYS A 48 4.86 -4.81 2.19
CA LYS A 48 5.76 -4.48 1.09
C LYS A 48 5.83 -2.97 0.82
N TYR A 49 4.70 -2.27 0.89
CA TYR A 49 4.68 -0.81 0.77
C TYR A 49 5.47 -0.16 1.89
N ALA A 50 5.24 -0.55 3.15
CA ALA A 50 5.96 -0.02 4.30
C ALA A 50 7.48 -0.34 4.26
N ALA A 51 7.86 -1.53 3.78
CA ALA A 51 9.27 -1.89 3.67
C ALA A 51 10.01 -1.08 2.60
N ARG A 52 9.33 -0.67 1.53
CA ARG A 52 9.95 -0.02 0.37
C ARG A 52 9.84 1.50 0.36
N ILE A 53 8.86 2.06 1.06
CA ILE A 53 8.69 3.50 1.14
C ILE A 53 9.91 4.14 1.82
N GLU A 54 10.29 5.33 1.36
CA GLU A 54 11.35 6.18 1.91
C GLU A 54 10.73 7.43 2.54
N PRO A 55 10.28 7.38 3.81
CA PRO A 55 9.59 8.50 4.42
C PRO A 55 10.56 9.64 4.74
N LEU A 56 10.01 10.84 4.79
CA LEU A 56 10.69 12.00 5.34
C LEU A 56 10.93 11.81 6.84
N ASP A 57 12.09 12.27 7.33
CA ASP A 57 12.44 12.27 8.76
C ASP A 57 12.59 13.72 9.23
N ASP A 58 11.81 14.13 10.24
CA ASP A 58 11.87 15.49 10.76
C ASP A 58 11.64 15.56 12.28
N LYS A 59 11.68 16.77 12.83
CA LYS A 59 11.56 17.01 14.28
C LYS A 59 10.18 16.67 14.85
N LEU A 60 9.15 16.64 14.01
CA LEU A 60 7.77 16.41 14.42
C LEU A 60 7.43 14.91 14.33
N GLU A 61 7.91 14.25 13.29
CA GLU A 61 7.61 12.85 13.02
C GLU A 61 8.82 12.10 12.50
N SER A 62 9.08 10.93 13.10
CA SER A 62 10.15 10.05 12.64
C SER A 62 9.78 9.31 11.37
N ALA A 63 10.78 9.01 10.54
CA ALA A 63 10.61 8.15 9.37
C ALA A 63 10.06 6.76 9.76
N TRP A 64 10.41 6.25 10.95
CA TRP A 64 9.83 5.02 11.48
C TRP A 64 8.31 5.17 11.67
N TYR A 65 7.85 6.23 12.33
CA TYR A 65 6.42 6.44 12.59
C TYR A 65 5.64 6.55 11.28
N ARG A 66 6.14 7.35 10.33
CA ARG A 66 5.51 7.49 9.00
C ARG A 66 5.44 6.16 8.26
N ARG A 67 6.47 5.31 8.35
CA ARG A 67 6.44 3.95 7.78
C ARG A 67 5.34 3.09 8.41
N GLU A 68 5.18 3.13 9.73
CA GLU A 68 4.11 2.42 10.42
C GLU A 68 2.73 2.89 9.94
N ILE A 69 2.54 4.20 9.82
CA ILE A 69 1.30 4.82 9.33
C ILE A 69 1.01 4.37 7.89
N VAL A 70 2.00 4.37 7.00
CA VAL A 70 1.85 3.87 5.63
C VAL A 70 1.34 2.42 5.62
N ARG A 71 1.91 1.54 6.46
CA ARG A 71 1.44 0.15 6.57
C ARG A 71 -0.04 0.09 6.93
N VAL A 72 -0.44 0.83 7.96
CA VAL A 72 -1.83 0.83 8.46
C VAL A 72 -2.78 1.40 7.42
N LEU A 73 -2.43 2.51 6.78
CA LEU A 73 -3.29 3.18 5.82
C LEU A 73 -3.43 2.41 4.51
N VAL A 74 -2.35 1.79 4.01
CA VAL A 74 -2.44 0.91 2.83
C VAL A 74 -3.37 -0.27 3.13
N LYS A 75 -3.23 -0.91 4.29
CA LYS A 75 -4.13 -1.99 4.72
C LYS A 75 -5.59 -1.54 4.75
N ARG A 76 -5.88 -0.41 5.40
CA ARG A 76 -7.24 0.15 5.49
C ARG A 76 -7.83 0.51 4.13
N ALA A 77 -7.02 1.14 3.27
CA ALA A 77 -7.45 1.53 1.93
C ALA A 77 -7.80 0.31 1.07
N LEU A 78 -7.01 -0.77 1.17
CA LEU A 78 -7.29 -2.01 0.44
C LEU A 78 -8.53 -2.73 0.97
N HIS A 79 -8.75 -2.77 2.28
CA HIS A 79 -10.01 -3.30 2.84
C HIS A 79 -11.23 -2.50 2.38
N ALA A 80 -11.12 -1.17 2.30
CA ALA A 80 -12.20 -0.32 1.83
C ALA A 80 -12.46 -0.44 0.31
N ALA A 81 -11.48 -0.94 -0.45
CA ALA A 81 -11.58 -1.09 -1.89
C ALA A 81 -12.04 -2.49 -2.33
N ALA A 82 -11.93 -3.50 -1.47
CA ALA A 82 -12.35 -4.87 -1.73
C ALA A 82 -13.88 -5.01 -1.78
#